data_AF-A0A7X7R0H9-F1
#
_entry.id   AF-A0A7X7R0H9-F1
#
_cell.length_a   1.000
_cell.length_b   1.000
_cell.length_c   1.000
_cell.angle_alpha   90.00
_cell.angle_beta   90.00
_cell.angle_gamma   90.00
#
_symmetry.space_group_name_H-M   'P 1'
#
loop_
_entity.id
_entity.type
_entity.pdbx_description
1 polymer ?
#
loop_
_entity_poly.entity_id
_entity_poly.type
_entity_poly.pdbx_seq_one_letter_code
_entity_poly.pdbx_strand_id
1 'polypeptide(L)' 'YVSCDPATLARDVEILTLAGYNFVEATPVDMFPWTGHVETVVLITRVK' A
#
# COMPACT_ATOMS: atom_id res chain seq x y z
N TYR A 1 -6.07 0.18 0.47
CA TYR A 1 -5.26 -0.47 1.52
C TYR A 1 -4.47 0.64 2.21
N VAL A 2 -4.42 0.68 3.54
CA VAL A 2 -3.61 1.67 4.28
C VAL A 2 -2.66 0.91 5.22
N SER A 3 -1.38 1.28 5.25
CA SER A 3 -0.34 0.64 6.09
C SER A 3 0.66 1.66 6.64
N CYS A 4 1.12 1.42 7.86
CA CYS A 4 2.20 2.18 8.51
C CYS A 4 3.62 1.65 8.21
N ASP A 5 3.71 0.50 7.53
CA ASP A 5 4.96 -0.10 7.08
C ASP A 5 4.89 -0.38 5.56
N PRO A 6 5.70 0.31 4.74
CA PRO A 6 5.74 0.12 3.29
C PRO A 6 6.23 -1.28 2.86
N ALA A 7 7.07 -1.94 3.66
CA ALA A 7 7.67 -3.22 3.27
C ALA A 7 6.65 -4.37 3.35
N THR A 8 5.89 -4.43 4.44
CA THR A 8 4.79 -5.40 4.59
C THR A 8 3.66 -5.12 3.61
N LEU A 9 3.35 -3.86 3.36
CA LEU A 9 2.38 -3.44 2.34
C LEU A 9 2.75 -3.95 0.94
N ALA A 10 4.01 -3.83 0.53
CA ALA A 10 4.45 -4.30 -0.79
C ALA A 10 4.23 -5.81 -0.96
N ARG A 11 4.55 -6.61 0.07
CA ARG A 11 4.29 -8.05 0.10
C ARG A 11 2.79 -8.36 -0.02
N ASP A 12 1.94 -7.63 0.69
CA ASP A 12 0.50 -7.85 0.65
C ASP A 12 -0.10 -7.47 -0.69
N VAL A 13 0.37 -6.38 -1.31
CA VAL A 13 -0.03 -5.97 -2.65
C VAL A 13 0.34 -7.03 -3.70
N GLU A 14 1.50 -7.68 -3.57
CA GLU A 14 1.89 -8.79 -4.44
C GLU A 14 0.91 -9.97 -4.31
N ILE A 15 0.57 -10.37 -3.08
CA ILE A 15 -0.41 -11.44 -2.81
C ILE A 15 -1.79 -11.08 -3.38
N LEU A 16 -2.24 -9.85 -3.18
CA LEU A 16 -3.51 -9.36 -3.72
C LEU A 16 -3.50 -9.32 -5.25
N THR A 17 -2.34 -9.03 -5.85
CA THR A 17 -2.19 -9.05 -7.30
C THR A 17 -2.36 -10.46 -7.86
N LEU A 18 -1.77 -11.46 -7.20
CA LEU A 18 -1.98 -12.88 -7.54
C LEU A 18 -3.44 -13.33 -7.34
N ALA A 19 -4.16 -12.71 -6.41
CA ALA A 19 -5.58 -12.97 -6.16
C ALA A 19 -6.54 -12.25 -7.14
N GLY A 20 -6.02 -11.61 -8.19
CA GLY A 20 -6.84 -10.95 -9.22
C GLY A 20 -7.20 -9.49 -8.92
N TYR A 21 -6.47 -8.84 -8.00
CA TYR A 21 -6.50 -7.39 -7.89
C TYR A 21 -5.37 -6.78 -8.75
N ASN A 22 -5.51 -5.53 -9.14
CA ASN A 22 -4.49 -4.77 -9.84
C ASN A 22 -4.16 -3.52 -9.03
N PHE A 23 -2.86 -3.28 -8.85
CA PHE A 23 -2.35 -2.05 -8.29
C PHE A 23 -2.64 -0.87 -9.23
N VAL A 24 -3.08 0.25 -8.67
CA VAL A 24 -3.33 1.48 -9.43
C VAL A 24 -2.35 2.58 -9.03
N GLU A 25 -2.32 2.93 -7.75
CA GLU A 25 -1.45 3.99 -7.24
C GLU A 25 -1.17 3.81 -5.74
N ALA A 26 -0.08 4.43 -5.28
CA ALA A 26 0.27 4.52 -3.87
C ALA A 26 0.64 5.97 -3.52
N THR A 27 0.14 6.47 -2.40
CA THR A 27 0.45 7.80 -1.86
C THR A 27 1.02 7.66 -0.45
N PRO A 28 2.28 8.04 -0.23
CA PRO A 28 2.82 8.16 1.13
C PRO A 28 2.21 9.39 1.82
N VAL A 29 1.90 9.25 3.10
CA VAL A 29 1.31 10.28 3.96
C VAL A 29 2.16 10.40 5.22
N ASP A 30 2.73 11.58 5.43
CA ASP A 30 3.46 11.88 6.66
C ASP A 30 2.46 12.25 7.78
N MET A 31 2.03 11.23 8.52
CA MET A 31 1.21 11.41 9.72
C MET A 31 2.04 11.65 10.99
N PHE A 32 3.36 11.43 10.94
CA PHE A 32 4.24 11.53 12.10
C PHE A 32 5.52 12.29 11.72
N PRO A 33 5.42 13.63 11.60
CA PRO A 33 6.55 14.46 11.21
C PRO A 33 7.73 14.26 12.16
N TRP A 34 8.94 14.30 11.60
CA TRP A 34 10.20 14.13 12.34
C TRP A 34 10.43 12.73 12.93
N THR A 35 9.69 11.73 12.46
CA THR A 35 9.94 10.31 12.76
C THR A 35 10.32 9.54 11.51
N GLY A 36 10.78 8.30 11.67
CA GLY A 36 11.03 7.39 10.54
C GLY A 36 9.77 6.69 10.03
N HIS A 37 8.58 6.96 10.59
CA HIS A 37 7.35 6.31 10.19
C HIS A 37 6.77 6.95 8.92
N VAL A 38 6.24 6.13 8.02
CA VAL A 38 5.58 6.59 6.80
C VAL A 38 4.31 5.78 6.63
N GLU A 39 3.16 6.44 6.71
CA GLU A 39 1.93 5.79 6.29
C GLU A 39 1.86 5.78 4.77
N THR A 40 1.32 4.72 4.19
CA THR A 40 1.09 4.63 2.75
C THR A 40 -0.33 4.18 2.49
N VAL A 41 -1.02 4.91 1.60
CA VAL A 41 -2.34 4.58 1.08
C VAL A 41 -2.18 4.02 -0.31
N VAL A 42 -2.74 2.85 -0.58
CA VAL A 42 -2.71 2.16 -1.88
C VAL A 42 -4.11 1.96 -2.41
N LEU A 43 -4.30 2.34 -3.67
CA LEU A 43 -5.48 2.02 -4.46
C LEU A 43 -5.24 0.71 -5.24
N ILE A 44 -6.15 -0.24 -5.04
CA ILE A 44 -6.21 -1.50 -5.79
C ILE A 44 -7.61 -1.66 -6.38
N THR A 45 -7.70 -2.28 -7.54
CA THR A 45 -8.97 -2.55 -8.24
C THR A 45 -9.08 -4.02 -8.58
N ARG A 46 -10.28 -4.59 -8.62
CA ARG A 46 -10.44 -5.99 -9.03
C ARG A 46 -10.41 -6.09 -10.55
N VAL A 47 -9.55 -6.95 -11.09
CA VAL A 47 -9.52 -7.24 -12.53
C VAL A 47 -10.78 -8.05 -12.85
N LYS A 48 -11.56 -7.59 -13.83
CA LYS A 48 -12.78 -8.27 -14.29
C LYS A 48 -12.45 -9.43 -15.23
#